data_AF-A0A8K0PK42-F1
#
_entry.id   AF-A0A8K0PK42-F1
#
_cell.length_a   1.000
_cell.length_b   1.000
_cell.length_c   1.000
_cell.angle_alpha   90.00
_cell.angle_beta   90.00
_cell.angle_gamma   90.00
#
_symmetry.space_group_name_H-M   'P 1'
#
loop_
_entity.id
_entity.type
_entity.pdbx_description
1 polymer ?
#
loop_
_entity_poly.entity_id
_entity_poly.type
_entity_poly.pdbx_seq_one_letter_code
_entity_poly.pdbx_strand_id
1 'polypeptide(L)'
;MTKSFKGAMHIVQMRLFPPYKERVVRGSARLRARPDYVPPNYEQAGNDKTGIMLLEYCPRGSLDKAIQAAVKKDMRFPTRGLWKLFQCLVKGCIAMAYEPGKYPTLYNGVGLHDEMMMPTATEEKTVHFDLDPQNVLVGANTAAGTAHSLFPVLKISDFGLAQYFNDEDLQEDYNMYSLRQAGKANFLTPEQFTGEWDYIPVNSGPGTVQTPNAIPVIAGNWSYKHNLFQVGWIMGCLLERSYPPVPPFAQRIAVPWRLVNPLYYHGEPNSYPTRYGPGEDTQARQHDGNLHPDGTRIPNTLDKVSAYSYGEYLVDHDSNKAHDHNRLDVDRVGPRLENRQDRGSPLPEPAPPMYADESFLRDLVAMCLCEKPYYRPSLTWLQKEIETFMEKFYGRIDEEDENNQENKDLRDFVREIFDRPPPPPPPPPPAAARKKRRNMKGKYPTDAQLAKDRKGKRQKKQEREAQLQAEQEARDQQRQLDEEEEQDGAVDGEQN
;
A
#
# COMPACT_ATOMS: atom_id res chain seq x y z
N MET A 1 -5.47 -6.51 13.26
CA MET A 1 -5.33 -5.07 13.02
C MET A 1 -6.59 -4.42 12.45
N THR A 2 -7.02 -4.68 11.22
CA THR A 2 -8.09 -3.96 10.46
C THR A 2 -9.35 -3.46 11.21
N LYS A 3 -9.80 -4.12 12.28
CA LYS A 3 -10.91 -3.62 13.14
C LYS A 3 -10.62 -2.24 13.76
N SER A 4 -9.35 -1.96 14.07
CA SER A 4 -8.88 -0.69 14.62
C SER A 4 -9.20 0.51 13.72
N PHE A 5 -9.17 0.28 12.41
CA PHE A 5 -9.35 1.30 11.37
C PHE A 5 -10.79 1.46 10.89
N LYS A 6 -11.76 1.06 11.73
CA LYS A 6 -13.18 1.20 11.39
C LYS A 6 -13.52 2.68 11.18
N GLY A 7 -14.04 3.00 10.00
CA GLY A 7 -14.45 4.36 9.61
C GLY A 7 -13.43 5.12 8.75
N ALA A 8 -12.18 4.65 8.65
CA ALA A 8 -11.19 5.25 7.76
C ALA A 8 -11.56 5.03 6.29
N MET A 9 -11.68 6.09 5.50
CA MET A 9 -12.14 6.00 4.11
C MET A 9 -11.12 5.26 3.25
N HIS A 10 -9.83 5.50 3.46
CA HIS A 10 -8.74 4.97 2.63
C HIS A 10 -8.15 3.65 3.17
N ILE A 11 -8.87 2.96 4.06
CA ILE A 11 -8.56 1.59 4.50
C ILE A 11 -9.75 0.69 4.19
N VAL A 12 -9.47 -0.53 3.71
CA VAL A 12 -10.50 -1.55 3.46
C VAL A 12 -11.22 -1.92 4.75
N GLN A 13 -12.52 -1.64 4.75
CA GLN A 13 -13.35 -1.81 5.93
C GLN A 13 -13.78 -3.26 6.13
N MET A 14 -13.62 -3.74 7.36
CA MET A 14 -14.26 -4.99 7.79
C MET A 14 -15.78 -4.83 7.88
N ARG A 15 -16.50 -5.79 7.31
CA ARG A 15 -17.97 -5.85 7.38
C ARG A 15 -18.40 -6.86 8.43
N LEU A 16 -19.47 -6.54 9.13
CA LEU A 16 -20.14 -7.51 9.99
C LEU A 16 -20.99 -8.43 9.10
N PHE A 17 -21.04 -9.71 9.46
CA PHE A 17 -22.04 -10.58 8.88
C PHE A 17 -23.43 -9.99 9.19
N PRO A 18 -24.31 -9.82 8.19
CA PRO A 18 -25.65 -9.32 8.47
C PRO A 18 -26.32 -10.22 9.52
N PRO A 19 -27.06 -9.65 10.47
CA PRO A 19 -27.73 -10.43 11.50
C PRO A 19 -28.63 -11.48 10.83
N TYR A 20 -28.52 -12.72 11.29
CA TYR A 20 -29.14 -13.87 10.62
C TYR A 20 -30.66 -13.73 10.48
N LYS A 21 -31.30 -12.97 11.39
CA LYS A 21 -32.76 -12.76 11.46
C LYS A 21 -33.38 -12.13 10.21
N GLU A 22 -32.61 -11.42 9.39
CA GLU A 22 -33.12 -10.75 8.17
C GLU A 22 -33.05 -11.61 6.90
N ARG A 23 -32.39 -12.77 6.96
CA ARG A 23 -32.52 -13.75 5.87
C ARG A 23 -33.81 -14.53 6.10
N VAL A 24 -34.89 -14.06 5.49
CA VAL A 24 -35.98 -14.95 5.05
C VAL A 24 -35.29 -16.14 4.39
N VAL A 25 -35.28 -17.27 5.08
CA VAL A 25 -34.57 -18.48 4.66
C VAL A 25 -34.99 -18.74 3.22
N ARG A 26 -34.12 -18.48 2.24
CA ARG A 26 -34.35 -18.86 0.84
C ARG A 26 -34.19 -20.38 0.67
N GLY A 27 -34.64 -21.14 1.66
CA GLY A 27 -34.90 -22.55 1.50
C GLY A 27 -36.09 -22.69 0.56
N SER A 28 -36.00 -23.64 -0.36
CA SER A 28 -37.13 -23.92 -1.24
C SER A 28 -38.34 -24.22 -0.37
N ALA A 29 -39.52 -23.72 -0.74
CA ALA A 29 -40.76 -24.01 -0.01
C ALA A 29 -40.96 -25.53 0.20
N ARG A 30 -40.42 -26.33 -0.71
CA ARG A 30 -40.42 -27.79 -0.69
C ARG A 30 -39.56 -28.39 0.43
N LEU A 31 -38.43 -27.78 0.78
CA LEU A 31 -37.61 -28.18 1.93
C LEU A 31 -38.31 -27.84 3.24
N ARG A 32 -38.99 -26.68 3.32
CA ARG A 32 -39.75 -26.29 4.52
C ARG A 32 -41.02 -27.10 4.75
N ALA A 33 -41.62 -27.63 3.68
CA ALA A 33 -42.82 -28.46 3.76
C ALA A 33 -42.54 -29.91 4.20
N ARG A 34 -41.27 -30.27 4.43
CA ARG A 34 -40.90 -31.60 4.91
C ARG A 34 -41.17 -31.72 6.41
N PRO A 35 -41.90 -32.77 6.88
CA PRO A 35 -42.20 -32.95 8.30
C PRO A 35 -40.94 -33.11 9.17
N ASP A 36 -39.86 -33.60 8.59
CA ASP A 36 -38.56 -33.86 9.20
C ASP A 36 -37.57 -32.69 9.04
N TYR A 37 -37.97 -31.57 8.42
CA TYR A 37 -37.09 -30.43 8.25
C TYR A 37 -36.90 -29.69 9.56
N VAL A 38 -35.78 -29.96 10.22
CA VAL A 38 -35.23 -29.09 11.25
C VAL A 38 -34.42 -28.02 10.55
N PRO A 39 -34.81 -26.73 10.60
CA PRO A 39 -33.95 -25.67 10.10
C PRO A 39 -32.60 -25.80 10.81
N PRO A 40 -31.46 -25.78 10.09
CA PRO A 40 -30.16 -25.87 10.73
C PRO A 40 -30.06 -24.81 11.83
N ASN A 41 -29.50 -25.18 12.97
CA ASN A 41 -29.31 -24.23 14.07
C ASN A 41 -28.17 -23.28 13.69
N TYR A 42 -28.49 -22.23 12.95
CA TYR A 42 -27.49 -21.26 12.48
C TYR A 42 -27.01 -20.31 13.59
N GLU A 43 -27.60 -20.32 14.78
CA GLU A 43 -26.99 -19.67 15.95
C GLU A 43 -25.67 -20.37 16.32
N GLN A 44 -25.59 -21.70 16.16
CA GLN A 44 -24.34 -22.46 16.30
C GLN A 44 -23.41 -22.29 15.08
N ALA A 45 -23.94 -22.21 13.85
CA ALA A 45 -23.13 -21.89 12.66
C ALA A 45 -22.58 -20.44 12.68
N GLY A 46 -23.16 -19.57 13.51
CA GLY A 46 -22.63 -18.25 13.83
C GLY A 46 -21.28 -18.29 14.53
N ASN A 47 -21.00 -19.38 15.27
CA ASN A 47 -19.75 -19.60 15.99
C ASN A 47 -18.68 -20.32 15.17
N ASP A 48 -19.05 -21.03 14.09
CA ASP A 48 -18.13 -21.72 13.15
C ASP A 48 -17.65 -20.79 12.01
N LYS A 49 -17.40 -19.52 12.35
CA LYS A 49 -16.85 -18.50 11.44
C LYS A 49 -15.37 -18.24 11.67
N THR A 50 -14.71 -19.12 12.43
CA THR A 50 -13.27 -19.06 12.64
C THR A 50 -12.58 -19.17 11.28
N GLY A 51 -11.66 -18.24 11.00
CA GLY A 51 -10.95 -18.20 9.72
C GLY A 51 -11.68 -17.54 8.54
N ILE A 52 -12.90 -16.97 8.71
CA ILE A 52 -13.56 -16.20 7.64
C ILE A 52 -13.60 -14.71 8.00
N MET A 53 -13.06 -13.88 7.10
CA MET A 53 -13.15 -12.42 7.19
C MET A 53 -14.07 -11.87 6.11
N LEU A 54 -14.99 -10.99 6.48
CA LEU A 54 -15.77 -10.20 5.53
C LEU A 54 -15.15 -8.82 5.40
N LEU A 55 -14.78 -8.49 4.18
CA LEU A 55 -14.23 -7.19 3.81
C LEU A 55 -15.21 -6.47 2.89
N GLU A 56 -15.10 -5.15 2.83
CA GLU A 56 -15.82 -4.39 1.80
C GLU A 56 -15.33 -4.76 0.40
N TYR A 57 -16.26 -4.70 -0.55
CA TYR A 57 -15.97 -5.05 -1.92
C TYR A 57 -15.45 -3.84 -2.70
N CYS A 58 -14.22 -3.93 -3.21
CA CYS A 58 -13.63 -2.95 -4.11
C CYS A 58 -13.80 -3.40 -5.57
N PRO A 59 -14.74 -2.81 -6.33
CA PRO A 59 -15.20 -3.38 -7.60
C PRO A 59 -14.16 -3.44 -8.71
N ARG A 60 -13.11 -2.61 -8.62
CA ARG A 60 -12.07 -2.48 -9.65
C ARG A 60 -10.86 -3.37 -9.39
N GLY A 61 -10.77 -3.98 -8.21
CA GLY A 61 -9.67 -4.88 -7.83
C GLY A 61 -8.46 -4.12 -7.30
N SER A 62 -7.27 -4.67 -7.50
CA SER A 62 -6.00 -4.08 -7.04
C SER A 62 -5.48 -2.98 -7.98
N LEU A 63 -4.66 -2.08 -7.44
CA LEU A 63 -3.98 -1.03 -8.20
C LEU A 63 -2.97 -1.62 -9.20
N ASP A 64 -2.33 -2.74 -8.87
CA ASP A 64 -1.49 -3.52 -9.80
C ASP A 64 -2.22 -3.83 -11.13
N LYS A 65 -3.50 -4.20 -11.08
CA LYS A 65 -4.29 -4.44 -12.30
C LYS A 65 -4.50 -3.18 -13.14
N ALA A 66 -4.66 -2.03 -12.48
CA ALA A 66 -4.76 -0.75 -13.18
C ALA A 66 -3.43 -0.37 -13.85
N ILE A 67 -2.31 -0.58 -13.18
CA ILE A 67 -0.96 -0.38 -13.75
C ILE A 67 -0.77 -1.29 -14.97
N GLN A 68 -1.07 -2.58 -14.85
CA GLN A 68 -0.99 -3.53 -15.98
C GLN A 68 -1.89 -3.12 -17.15
N ALA A 69 -3.11 -2.63 -16.87
CA ALA A 69 -4.02 -2.14 -17.91
C ALA A 69 -3.44 -0.91 -18.63
N ALA A 70 -2.84 0.02 -17.88
CA ALA A 70 -2.19 1.21 -18.43
C ALA A 70 -0.98 0.85 -19.30
N VAL A 71 -0.13 -0.10 -18.87
CA VAL A 71 0.98 -0.63 -19.69
C VAL A 71 0.45 -1.26 -20.98
N LYS A 72 -0.56 -2.13 -20.88
CA LYS A 72 -1.11 -2.84 -22.04
C LYS A 72 -1.71 -1.90 -23.09
N LYS A 73 -2.30 -0.79 -22.64
CA LYS A 73 -2.92 0.22 -23.52
C LYS A 73 -1.96 1.34 -23.91
N ASP A 74 -0.72 1.29 -23.43
CA ASP A 74 0.27 2.37 -23.51
C ASP A 74 -0.29 3.75 -23.08
N MET A 75 -1.06 3.76 -22.00
CA MET A 75 -1.60 4.99 -21.41
C MET A 75 -0.75 5.39 -20.20
N ARG A 76 -0.48 6.69 -20.05
CA ARG A 76 0.08 7.26 -18.81
C ARG A 76 -1.06 7.69 -17.89
N PHE A 77 -0.83 7.62 -16.58
CA PHE A 77 -1.76 8.18 -15.62
C PHE A 77 -1.77 9.72 -15.74
N PRO A 78 -2.93 10.37 -15.85
CA PRO A 78 -3.01 11.83 -15.87
C PRO A 78 -2.45 12.42 -14.58
N THR A 79 -1.72 13.54 -14.66
CA THR A 79 -1.04 14.14 -13.49
C THR A 79 -2.00 14.47 -12.36
N ARG A 80 -3.16 15.07 -12.66
CA ARG A 80 -4.23 15.30 -11.66
C ARG A 80 -4.72 14.01 -11.00
N GLY A 81 -4.82 12.93 -11.78
CA GLY A 81 -5.15 11.60 -11.26
C GLY A 81 -4.07 11.08 -10.31
N LEU A 82 -2.80 11.21 -10.68
CA LEU A 82 -1.67 10.82 -9.82
C LEU A 82 -1.66 11.56 -8.48
N TRP A 83 -1.95 12.87 -8.47
CA TRP A 83 -2.07 13.63 -7.22
C TRP A 83 -3.22 13.14 -6.34
N LYS A 84 -4.40 12.85 -6.91
CA LYS A 84 -5.54 12.26 -6.17
C LYS A 84 -5.20 10.87 -5.60
N LEU A 85 -4.52 10.04 -6.39
CA LEU A 85 -4.03 8.73 -5.95
C LEU A 85 -3.03 8.87 -4.80
N PHE A 86 -2.09 9.80 -4.89
CA PHE A 86 -1.11 10.05 -3.84
C PHE A 86 -1.79 10.54 -2.55
N GLN A 87 -2.75 11.45 -2.66
CA GLN A 87 -3.56 11.92 -1.54
C GLN A 87 -4.25 10.76 -0.83
N CYS A 88 -4.86 9.82 -1.57
CA CYS A 88 -5.50 8.63 -0.98
C CYS A 88 -4.50 7.78 -0.17
N LEU A 89 -3.32 7.53 -0.73
CA LEU A 89 -2.29 6.70 -0.07
C LEU A 89 -1.77 7.37 1.20
N VAL A 90 -1.50 8.68 1.15
CA VAL A 90 -1.07 9.46 2.33
C VAL A 90 -2.16 9.46 3.41
N LYS A 91 -3.43 9.64 3.03
CA LYS A 91 -4.57 9.54 3.96
C LYS A 91 -4.71 8.14 4.58
N GLY A 92 -4.43 7.08 3.81
CA GLY A 92 -4.30 5.72 4.33
C GLY A 92 -3.18 5.58 5.37
N CYS A 93 -2.01 6.19 5.12
CA CYS A 93 -0.92 6.22 6.11
C CYS A 93 -1.29 7.02 7.37
N ILE A 94 -2.02 8.13 7.23
CA ILE A 94 -2.56 8.89 8.36
C ILE A 94 -3.50 8.01 9.20
N ALA A 95 -4.41 7.28 8.56
CA ALA A 95 -5.30 6.37 9.29
C ALA A 95 -4.58 5.28 10.08
N MET A 96 -3.43 4.79 9.57
CA MET A 96 -2.58 3.84 10.29
C MET A 96 -1.79 4.49 11.43
N ALA A 97 -1.31 5.71 11.23
CA ALA A 97 -0.56 6.46 12.25
C ALA A 97 -1.47 7.01 13.37
N TYR A 98 -2.76 7.20 13.10
CA TYR A 98 -3.73 7.76 14.03
C TYR A 98 -5.03 6.98 13.97
N GLU A 99 -5.10 5.87 14.70
CA GLU A 99 -6.25 4.98 14.70
C GLU A 99 -7.59 5.71 15.01
N PRO A 100 -8.63 5.57 14.17
CA PRO A 100 -9.94 6.19 14.40
C PRO A 100 -10.55 5.93 15.77
N GLY A 101 -10.37 4.73 16.32
CA GLY A 101 -10.90 4.36 17.63
C GLY A 101 -10.27 5.14 18.80
N LYS A 102 -9.00 5.53 18.67
CA LYS A 102 -8.25 6.25 19.71
C LYS A 102 -8.28 7.76 19.52
N TYR A 103 -8.42 8.20 18.28
CA TYR A 103 -8.46 9.61 17.92
C TYR A 103 -9.77 10.00 17.24
N PRO A 104 -10.95 9.74 17.83
CA PRO A 104 -12.24 9.93 17.17
C PRO A 104 -12.50 11.38 16.74
N THR A 105 -11.88 12.35 17.39
CA THR A 105 -11.96 13.78 17.04
C THR A 105 -11.26 14.13 15.72
N LEU A 106 -10.35 13.29 15.23
CA LEU A 106 -9.78 13.41 13.87
C LEU A 106 -10.78 13.03 12.79
N TYR A 107 -11.81 12.27 13.18
CA TYR A 107 -12.78 11.66 12.30
C TYR A 107 -14.19 12.17 12.67
N ASN A 108 -14.35 13.47 12.89
CA ASN A 108 -15.55 14.10 13.48
C ASN A 108 -16.89 13.74 12.80
N GLY A 109 -17.55 12.67 13.26
CA GLY A 109 -19.00 12.57 13.52
C GLY A 109 -20.02 12.51 12.37
N VAL A 110 -19.66 12.75 11.10
CA VAL A 110 -20.59 12.68 9.95
C VAL A 110 -19.98 11.92 8.74
N GLY A 111 -20.19 10.61 8.62
CA GLY A 111 -19.95 9.85 7.37
C GLY A 111 -18.58 9.17 7.20
N LEU A 112 -18.24 8.74 5.96
CA LEU A 112 -16.89 8.29 5.61
C LEU A 112 -15.97 9.51 5.72
N HIS A 113 -15.05 9.50 6.69
CA HIS A 113 -14.25 10.68 7.01
C HIS A 113 -13.07 10.85 6.06
N ASP A 114 -12.83 12.10 5.68
CA ASP A 114 -11.56 12.50 5.09
C ASP A 114 -10.54 12.62 6.23
N GLU A 115 -9.43 11.88 6.13
CA GLU A 115 -8.42 11.81 7.18
C GLU A 115 -7.71 13.16 7.30
N MET A 116 -7.96 13.86 8.40
CA MET A 116 -7.32 15.14 8.74
C MET A 116 -6.47 14.98 10.00
N MET A 117 -5.26 15.55 9.98
CA MET A 117 -4.30 15.47 11.08
C MET A 117 -4.52 16.50 12.19
N MET A 118 -4.13 16.15 13.42
CA MET A 118 -3.92 17.10 14.53
C MET A 118 -2.44 17.15 14.91
N PRO A 119 -1.80 18.34 14.97
CA PRO A 119 -0.38 18.47 15.33
C PRO A 119 -0.01 17.97 16.74
N THR A 120 -1.00 17.78 17.61
CA THR A 120 -0.80 17.49 19.04
C THR A 120 -0.94 16.02 19.41
N ALA A 121 -1.37 15.16 18.48
CA ALA A 121 -1.55 13.74 18.74
C ALA A 121 -0.21 12.98 18.63
N THR A 122 0.01 12.02 19.53
CA THR A 122 1.19 11.16 19.51
C THR A 122 1.09 10.18 18.34
N GLU A 123 2.09 10.18 17.45
CA GLU A 123 2.11 9.27 16.29
C GLU A 123 2.18 7.81 16.75
N GLU A 124 1.28 6.96 16.23
CA GLU A 124 1.36 5.52 16.48
C GLU A 124 2.37 4.87 15.53
N LYS A 125 3.05 3.83 16.03
CA LYS A 125 3.99 3.02 15.25
C LYS A 125 3.29 1.80 14.65
N THR A 126 2.14 1.99 14.01
CA THR A 126 1.53 0.92 13.21
C THR A 126 2.22 0.84 11.85
N VAL A 127 2.80 -0.33 11.55
CA VAL A 127 3.53 -0.58 10.30
C VAL A 127 2.91 -1.75 9.56
N HIS A 128 2.68 -1.59 8.27
CA HIS A 128 1.98 -2.57 7.44
C HIS A 128 2.89 -3.71 6.95
N PHE A 129 4.18 -3.44 6.72
CA PHE A 129 5.22 -4.31 6.16
C PHE A 129 5.00 -4.82 4.73
N ASP A 130 3.77 -4.92 4.24
CA ASP A 130 3.47 -5.44 2.90
C ASP A 130 2.69 -4.46 2.03
N LEU A 131 3.03 -3.16 2.05
CA LEU A 131 2.41 -2.22 1.11
C LEU A 131 3.06 -2.32 -0.26
N ASP A 132 2.25 -2.69 -1.24
CA ASP A 132 2.59 -2.70 -2.66
C ASP A 132 1.30 -2.53 -3.50
N PRO A 133 1.40 -2.38 -4.83
CA PRO A 133 0.22 -2.18 -5.68
C PRO A 133 -0.83 -3.31 -5.62
N GLN A 134 -0.49 -4.53 -5.21
CA GLN A 134 -1.45 -5.64 -5.06
C GLN A 134 -2.31 -5.46 -3.80
N ASN A 135 -1.74 -4.90 -2.74
CA ASN A 135 -2.39 -4.67 -1.45
C ASN A 135 -3.08 -3.30 -1.34
N VAL A 136 -3.12 -2.54 -2.45
CA VAL A 136 -3.96 -1.34 -2.59
C VAL A 136 -5.13 -1.66 -3.51
N LEU A 137 -6.35 -1.55 -2.99
CA LEU A 137 -7.57 -1.79 -3.76
C LEU A 137 -8.21 -0.50 -4.26
N VAL A 138 -8.89 -0.60 -5.40
CA VAL A 138 -9.57 0.50 -6.07
C VAL A 138 -11.08 0.42 -5.80
N GLY A 139 -11.57 1.39 -5.02
CA GLY A 139 -12.97 1.53 -4.64
C GLY A 139 -13.87 2.07 -5.76
N ALA A 140 -15.16 2.19 -5.45
CA ALA A 140 -16.10 2.94 -6.29
C ALA A 140 -15.83 4.45 -6.18
N ASN A 141 -16.32 5.23 -7.15
CA ASN A 141 -16.38 6.69 -6.99
C ASN A 141 -17.41 7.01 -5.91
N THR A 142 -17.17 8.08 -5.16
CA THR A 142 -18.13 8.58 -4.17
C THR A 142 -19.21 9.45 -4.85
N ALA A 143 -20.20 9.91 -4.08
CA ALA A 143 -21.29 10.72 -4.61
C ALA A 143 -20.77 12.01 -5.30
N ALA A 144 -21.57 12.58 -6.20
CA ALA A 144 -21.28 13.90 -6.77
C ALA A 144 -21.04 14.94 -5.65
N GLY A 145 -20.15 15.90 -5.91
CA GLY A 145 -19.75 16.93 -4.94
C GLY A 145 -18.82 16.46 -3.82
N THR A 146 -18.26 15.24 -3.89
CA THR A 146 -17.28 14.74 -2.91
C THR A 146 -15.88 14.62 -3.54
N ALA A 147 -14.84 14.54 -2.70
CA ALA A 147 -13.43 14.56 -3.12
C ALA A 147 -13.03 13.48 -4.16
N HIS A 148 -13.81 12.41 -4.26
CA HIS A 148 -13.60 11.26 -5.16
C HIS A 148 -14.75 11.06 -6.15
N SER A 149 -15.37 12.16 -6.58
CA SER A 149 -16.42 12.15 -7.59
C SER A 149 -15.88 11.75 -8.97
N LEU A 150 -14.72 12.30 -9.37
CA LEU A 150 -14.07 12.06 -10.66
C LEU A 150 -13.15 10.84 -10.69
N PHE A 151 -12.42 10.60 -9.60
CA PHE A 151 -11.38 9.57 -9.53
C PHE A 151 -11.71 8.55 -8.42
N PRO A 152 -11.46 7.25 -8.63
CA PRO A 152 -11.77 6.25 -7.60
C PRO A 152 -10.93 6.42 -6.34
N VAL A 153 -11.54 6.13 -5.18
CA VAL A 153 -10.86 6.07 -3.89
C VAL A 153 -9.89 4.87 -3.86
N LEU A 154 -8.63 5.09 -3.53
CA LEU A 154 -7.73 3.97 -3.16
C LEU A 154 -7.89 3.60 -1.71
N LYS A 155 -7.80 2.29 -1.43
CA LYS A 155 -7.91 1.74 -0.10
C LYS A 155 -6.80 0.74 0.18
N ILE A 156 -6.06 0.98 1.26
CA ILE A 156 -5.05 0.04 1.76
C ILE A 156 -5.74 -1.20 2.31
N SER A 157 -5.21 -2.37 1.98
CA SER A 157 -5.76 -3.68 2.32
C SER A 157 -4.67 -4.66 2.75
N ASP A 158 -5.09 -5.82 3.23
CA ASP A 158 -4.21 -6.93 3.64
C ASP A 158 -3.24 -6.60 4.79
N PHE A 159 -3.81 -6.40 5.97
CA PHE A 159 -3.06 -6.17 7.21
C PHE A 159 -2.57 -7.49 7.84
N GLY A 160 -2.30 -8.53 7.04
CA GLY A 160 -1.87 -9.84 7.53
C GLY A 160 -0.50 -9.82 8.21
N LEU A 161 0.40 -8.94 7.75
CA LEU A 161 1.75 -8.73 8.31
C LEU A 161 1.88 -7.44 9.14
N ALA A 162 0.79 -6.69 9.30
CA ALA A 162 0.85 -5.41 9.98
C ALA A 162 1.07 -5.59 11.49
N GLN A 163 1.98 -4.79 12.05
CA GLN A 163 2.34 -4.80 13.48
C GLN A 163 2.16 -3.42 14.10
N TYR A 164 1.92 -3.42 15.40
CA TYR A 164 1.96 -2.23 16.23
C TYR A 164 3.24 -2.29 17.07
N PHE A 165 4.00 -1.20 17.11
CA PHE A 165 5.21 -1.12 17.96
C PHE A 165 5.02 -0.13 19.12
N ASN A 166 5.50 -0.54 20.27
CA ASN A 166 5.85 0.33 21.39
C ASN A 166 7.38 0.37 21.56
N ASP A 167 7.88 1.10 22.56
CA ASP A 167 9.33 1.22 22.80
C ASP A 167 9.96 -0.05 23.40
N GLU A 168 9.16 -0.94 23.98
CA GLU A 168 9.59 -2.24 24.51
C GLU A 168 9.81 -3.24 23.38
N ASP A 169 8.94 -3.24 22.35
CA ASP A 169 9.05 -4.12 21.18
C ASP A 169 10.36 -3.88 20.42
N LEU A 170 10.89 -2.64 20.44
CA LEU A 170 12.17 -2.28 19.83
C LEU A 170 13.39 -2.88 20.56
N GLN A 171 13.18 -3.40 21.78
CA GLN A 171 14.23 -4.04 22.57
C GLN A 171 14.28 -5.56 22.34
N GLU A 172 13.18 -6.18 21.88
CA GLU A 172 13.10 -7.61 21.64
C GLU A 172 13.90 -8.02 20.40
N ASP A 173 14.80 -8.99 20.52
CA ASP A 173 15.71 -9.39 19.45
C ASP A 173 15.02 -10.20 18.33
N TYR A 174 14.41 -11.32 18.68
CA TYR A 174 13.94 -12.32 17.74
C TYR A 174 12.84 -11.79 16.83
N ASN A 175 11.87 -11.07 17.42
CA ASN A 175 10.79 -10.44 16.68
C ASN A 175 11.34 -9.40 15.69
N MET A 176 12.31 -8.59 16.11
CA MET A 176 12.88 -7.54 15.26
C MET A 176 13.62 -8.12 14.04
N TYR A 177 14.38 -9.20 14.23
CA TYR A 177 15.08 -9.87 13.12
C TYR A 177 14.12 -10.52 12.13
N SER A 178 13.03 -11.15 12.60
CA SER A 178 12.06 -11.83 11.72
C SER A 178 11.39 -10.87 10.73
N LEU A 179 11.15 -9.62 11.15
CA LEU A 179 10.47 -8.61 10.35
C LEU A 179 11.36 -7.99 9.26
N ARG A 180 12.68 -8.23 9.28
CA ARG A 180 13.58 -7.89 8.16
C ARG A 180 13.17 -8.56 6.85
N GLN A 181 12.51 -9.71 6.94
CA GLN A 181 12.07 -10.49 5.79
C GLN A 181 10.56 -10.38 5.55
N ALA A 182 9.86 -9.56 6.33
CA ALA A 182 8.42 -9.37 6.16
C ALA A 182 8.11 -8.56 4.89
N GLY A 183 7.10 -9.02 4.15
CA GLY A 183 6.64 -8.38 2.92
C GLY A 183 7.35 -8.88 1.66
N LYS A 184 7.06 -8.23 0.53
CA LYS A 184 7.62 -8.59 -0.78
C LYS A 184 9.01 -7.99 -0.97
N ALA A 185 9.96 -8.79 -1.49
CA ALA A 185 11.36 -8.40 -1.68
C ALA A 185 11.56 -7.05 -2.40
N ASN A 186 10.75 -6.75 -3.43
CA ASN A 186 10.86 -5.51 -4.21
C ASN A 186 10.36 -4.25 -3.49
N PHE A 187 9.68 -4.43 -2.34
CA PHE A 187 9.09 -3.35 -1.55
C PHE A 187 9.65 -3.32 -0.12
N LEU A 188 10.75 -4.05 0.13
CA LEU A 188 11.47 -3.93 1.38
C LEU A 188 11.99 -2.50 1.56
N THR A 189 12.00 -2.06 2.80
CA THR A 189 12.45 -0.72 3.19
C THR A 189 13.89 -0.77 3.70
N PRO A 190 14.64 0.34 3.64
CA PRO A 190 15.99 0.43 4.21
C PRO A 190 16.05 -0.06 5.65
N GLU A 191 15.01 0.21 6.44
CA GLU A 191 14.90 -0.23 7.83
C GLU A 191 14.95 -1.76 8.00
N GLN A 192 14.73 -2.55 6.94
CA GLN A 192 14.79 -4.01 6.95
C GLN A 192 16.12 -4.59 6.47
N PHE A 193 16.87 -3.88 5.61
CA PHE A 193 18.03 -4.47 4.91
C PHE A 193 19.33 -3.67 5.00
N THR A 194 19.36 -2.47 5.60
CA THR A 194 20.61 -1.69 5.69
C THR A 194 21.70 -2.43 6.46
N GLY A 195 22.95 -2.13 6.12
CA GLY A 195 24.12 -2.67 6.83
C GLY A 195 24.21 -2.25 8.31
N GLU A 196 23.36 -1.32 8.78
CA GLU A 196 23.25 -1.01 10.21
C GLU A 196 22.86 -2.24 11.04
N TRP A 197 22.12 -3.20 10.47
CA TRP A 197 21.79 -4.46 11.11
C TRP A 197 23.02 -5.29 11.48
N ASP A 198 24.13 -5.15 10.75
CA ASP A 198 25.37 -5.92 11.02
C ASP A 198 26.09 -5.44 12.28
N TYR A 199 25.73 -4.25 12.80
CA TYR A 199 26.29 -3.67 14.02
C TYR A 199 25.40 -3.89 15.25
N ILE A 200 24.23 -4.50 15.07
CA ILE A 200 23.31 -4.82 16.17
C ILE A 200 23.73 -6.18 16.76
N PRO A 201 24.04 -6.29 18.06
CA PRO A 201 24.47 -7.56 18.64
C PRO A 201 23.46 -8.68 18.42
N VAL A 202 23.97 -9.90 18.22
CA VAL A 202 23.14 -11.12 18.23
C VAL A 202 22.55 -11.23 19.63
N ASN A 203 21.22 -11.29 19.74
CA ASN A 203 20.43 -11.19 20.97
C ASN A 203 20.14 -9.77 21.50
N SER A 204 20.12 -8.79 20.61
CA SER A 204 19.77 -7.40 20.94
C SER A 204 18.85 -6.81 19.87
N GLY A 205 17.81 -6.10 20.31
CA GLY A 205 17.00 -5.26 19.41
C GLY A 205 17.71 -3.92 19.11
N PRO A 206 17.38 -3.24 18.01
CA PRO A 206 17.93 -1.92 17.68
C PRO A 206 17.80 -0.90 18.81
N GLY A 207 16.73 -0.96 19.62
CA GLY A 207 16.49 -0.07 20.75
C GLY A 207 17.43 -0.29 21.95
N THR A 208 18.20 -1.38 21.98
CA THR A 208 19.12 -1.69 23.09
C THR A 208 20.53 -1.13 22.89
N VAL A 209 20.85 -0.63 21.69
CA VAL A 209 22.19 -0.10 21.37
C VAL A 209 22.33 1.30 21.97
N GLN A 210 22.91 1.39 23.17
CA GLN A 210 23.03 2.65 23.92
C GLN A 210 24.30 3.47 23.62
N THR A 211 25.20 2.98 22.77
CA THR A 211 26.44 3.74 22.50
C THR A 211 26.12 4.95 21.62
N PRO A 212 26.47 6.20 22.03
CA PRO A 212 26.07 7.42 21.32
C PRO A 212 26.46 7.48 19.84
N ASN A 213 27.48 6.72 19.43
CA ASN A 213 27.98 6.67 18.05
C ASN A 213 27.46 5.45 17.25
N ALA A 214 26.63 4.58 17.83
CA ALA A 214 26.13 3.38 17.15
C ALA A 214 24.62 3.16 17.29
N ILE A 215 23.85 4.16 17.75
CA ILE A 215 22.38 4.08 17.71
C ILE A 215 21.98 3.93 16.22
N PRO A 216 21.34 2.82 15.83
CA PRO A 216 20.89 2.65 14.45
C PRO A 216 19.91 3.77 14.09
N VAL A 217 20.20 4.52 13.02
CA VAL A 217 19.33 5.61 12.55
C VAL A 217 18.35 5.13 11.49
N ILE A 218 18.61 3.99 10.87
CA ILE A 218 17.77 3.33 9.86
C ILE A 218 17.30 1.95 10.33
N ALA A 219 18.20 1.04 10.73
CA ALA A 219 17.82 -0.34 11.00
C ALA A 219 16.78 -0.44 12.13
N GLY A 220 15.65 -1.08 11.82
CA GLY A 220 14.55 -1.27 12.78
C GLY A 220 13.86 0.02 13.25
N ASN A 221 14.10 1.17 12.59
CA ASN A 221 13.43 2.43 12.90
C ASN A 221 12.00 2.45 12.33
N TRP A 222 11.17 1.55 12.84
CA TRP A 222 9.82 1.32 12.35
C TRP A 222 8.82 2.33 12.90
N SER A 223 8.18 3.02 11.97
CA SER A 223 7.15 4.02 12.22
C SER A 223 6.29 4.13 10.95
N TYR A 224 5.34 5.07 10.92
CA TYR A 224 4.61 5.37 9.69
C TYR A 224 5.53 5.74 8.51
N LYS A 225 6.77 6.17 8.77
CA LYS A 225 7.77 6.46 7.73
C LYS A 225 8.09 5.23 6.89
N HIS A 226 8.02 4.03 7.47
CA HIS A 226 8.14 2.76 6.75
C HIS A 226 7.01 2.62 5.72
N ASN A 227 5.76 2.83 6.16
CA ASN A 227 4.60 2.80 5.28
C ASN A 227 4.72 3.87 4.17
N LEU A 228 5.21 5.06 4.52
CA LEU A 228 5.40 6.16 3.58
C LEU A 228 6.44 5.85 2.50
N PHE A 229 7.52 5.13 2.84
CA PHE A 229 8.51 4.66 1.88
C PHE A 229 7.90 3.68 0.88
N GLN A 230 7.10 2.71 1.37
CA GLN A 230 6.39 1.78 0.49
C GLN A 230 5.33 2.50 -0.38
N VAL A 231 4.65 3.53 0.13
CA VAL A 231 3.81 4.43 -0.67
C VAL A 231 4.62 5.15 -1.75
N GLY A 232 5.85 5.59 -1.43
CA GLY A 232 6.79 6.13 -2.41
C GLY A 232 7.04 5.16 -3.56
N TRP A 233 7.24 3.87 -3.26
CA TRP A 233 7.39 2.84 -4.30
C TRP A 233 6.13 2.64 -5.12
N ILE A 234 4.95 2.60 -4.48
CA ILE A 234 3.67 2.49 -5.18
C ILE A 234 3.48 3.67 -6.15
N MET A 235 3.79 4.89 -5.72
CA MET A 235 3.74 6.08 -6.58
C MET A 235 4.77 6.03 -7.70
N GLY A 236 5.99 5.56 -7.44
CA GLY A 236 6.99 5.28 -8.47
C GLY A 236 6.47 4.30 -9.52
N CYS A 237 5.74 3.26 -9.10
CA CYS A 237 5.11 2.32 -10.03
C CYS A 237 4.04 2.95 -10.90
N LEU A 238 3.27 3.91 -10.37
CA LEU A 238 2.25 4.64 -11.13
C LEU A 238 2.88 5.61 -12.14
N LEU A 239 3.95 6.31 -11.74
CA LEU A 239 4.68 7.26 -12.57
C LEU A 239 5.39 6.57 -13.75
N GLU A 240 6.08 5.45 -13.47
CA GLU A 240 6.88 4.73 -14.46
C GLU A 240 6.15 3.58 -15.15
N ARG A 241 4.99 3.16 -14.62
CA ARG A 241 4.23 1.98 -15.07
C ARG A 241 5.06 0.69 -15.03
N SER A 242 6.02 0.61 -14.11
CA SER A 242 6.89 -0.54 -13.87
C SER A 242 7.07 -0.79 -12.38
N TYR A 243 7.50 -1.98 -12.00
CA TYR A 243 7.90 -2.26 -10.62
C TYR A 243 9.21 -1.54 -10.24
N PRO A 244 9.53 -1.43 -8.94
CA PRO A 244 10.79 -0.85 -8.48
C PRO A 244 12.01 -1.52 -9.13
N PRO A 245 13.11 -0.79 -9.38
CA PRO A 245 14.35 -1.38 -9.87
C PRO A 245 14.94 -2.35 -8.84
N VAL A 246 15.55 -3.43 -9.33
CA VAL A 246 16.19 -4.45 -8.49
C VAL A 246 17.61 -4.71 -9.02
N PRO A 247 18.67 -4.52 -8.21
CA PRO A 247 18.64 -4.02 -6.83
C PRO A 247 18.35 -2.51 -6.76
N PRO A 248 17.63 -2.04 -5.73
CA PRO A 248 17.45 -0.61 -5.51
C PRO A 248 18.78 0.00 -5.02
N PHE A 249 19.16 1.17 -5.55
CA PHE A 249 20.35 1.90 -5.10
C PHE A 249 19.99 3.35 -4.75
N ALA A 250 20.37 3.79 -3.55
CA ALA A 250 20.10 5.15 -3.11
C ALA A 250 21.10 6.13 -3.75
N GLN A 251 20.59 7.20 -4.34
CA GLN A 251 21.41 8.27 -4.89
C GLN A 251 21.09 9.61 -4.24
N ARG A 252 21.96 10.59 -4.46
CA ARG A 252 21.90 11.88 -3.79
C ARG A 252 20.81 12.77 -4.39
N ILE A 253 19.84 13.17 -3.58
CA ILE A 253 18.83 14.17 -3.93
C ILE A 253 18.94 15.41 -3.02
N ALA A 254 18.35 16.53 -3.46
CA ALA A 254 18.29 17.76 -2.69
C ALA A 254 16.91 17.91 -2.02
N VAL A 255 16.88 17.81 -0.70
CA VAL A 255 15.68 17.90 0.14
C VAL A 255 15.60 19.30 0.77
N PRO A 256 14.46 20.00 0.71
CA PRO A 256 14.28 21.28 1.40
C PRO A 256 14.59 21.18 2.91
N TRP A 257 15.39 22.09 3.45
CA TRP A 257 15.78 22.10 4.88
C TRP A 257 14.58 22.15 5.84
N ARG A 258 13.50 22.83 5.43
CA ARG A 258 12.25 22.88 6.20
C ARG A 258 11.68 21.50 6.53
N LEU A 259 11.98 20.48 5.73
CA LEU A 259 11.50 19.11 5.94
C LEU A 259 12.24 18.35 7.02
N VAL A 260 13.54 18.62 7.16
CA VAL A 260 14.37 17.94 8.15
C VAL A 260 14.28 18.59 9.51
N ASN A 261 13.97 19.88 9.61
CA ASN A 261 13.96 20.56 10.90
C ASN A 261 12.69 20.23 11.73
N PRO A 262 12.80 19.47 12.84
CA PRO A 262 11.64 19.11 13.66
C PRO A 262 10.96 20.33 14.29
N LEU A 263 11.74 21.38 14.58
CA LEU A 263 11.24 22.64 15.17
C LEU A 263 10.27 23.38 14.24
N TYR A 264 10.33 23.12 12.93
CA TYR A 264 9.45 23.79 11.97
C TYR A 264 8.01 23.29 12.03
N TYR A 265 7.77 22.09 12.58
CA TYR A 265 6.43 21.47 12.59
C TYR A 265 5.76 21.41 13.96
N HIS A 266 6.52 21.50 15.07
CA HIS A 266 5.95 21.54 16.42
C HIS A 266 5.55 22.95 16.90
N GLY A 267 5.82 23.99 16.11
CA GLY A 267 5.38 25.35 16.41
C GLY A 267 3.96 25.60 15.95
N GLU A 268 3.05 25.92 16.87
CA GLU A 268 1.84 26.64 16.48
C GLU A 268 2.25 27.86 15.64
N PRO A 269 1.58 28.16 14.52
CA PRO A 269 1.89 29.34 13.71
C PRO A 269 1.89 30.66 14.50
N ASN A 270 1.29 30.67 15.70
CA ASN A 270 1.14 31.82 16.59
C ASN A 270 2.07 31.81 17.83
N SER A 271 2.92 30.80 18.05
CA SER A 271 3.81 30.76 19.23
C SER A 271 5.17 31.41 19.02
N TYR A 272 5.45 31.94 17.83
CA TYR A 272 6.43 33.02 17.74
C TYR A 272 5.87 34.22 18.48
N PRO A 273 6.59 34.84 19.43
CA PRO A 273 6.12 36.08 20.03
C PRO A 273 5.95 37.09 18.90
N THR A 274 4.70 37.41 18.56
CA THR A 274 4.34 38.60 17.81
C THR A 274 4.72 39.79 18.68
N ARG A 275 6.01 40.13 18.69
CA ARG A 275 6.55 41.35 19.29
C ARG A 275 6.30 42.54 18.36
N TYR A 276 5.04 42.68 17.95
CA TYR A 276 4.51 43.89 17.37
C TYR A 276 3.10 44.07 17.93
N GLY A 277 3.05 44.51 19.18
CA GLY A 277 1.92 45.32 19.64
C GLY A 277 2.00 46.69 18.96
N PRO A 278 0.86 47.35 18.70
CA PRO A 278 0.83 48.67 18.08
C PRO A 278 1.23 49.70 19.14
N GLY A 279 2.45 50.24 19.05
CA GLY A 279 2.87 51.32 19.93
C GLY A 279 4.37 51.58 19.91
N GLU A 280 4.70 52.78 19.44
CA GLU A 280 5.90 53.56 19.70
C GLU A 280 7.13 53.37 18.79
N ASP A 281 7.46 54.51 18.17
CA ASP A 281 8.66 54.83 17.42
C ASP A 281 9.95 54.37 18.11
N THR A 282 10.86 53.75 17.36
CA THR A 282 12.30 54.02 17.45
C THR A 282 13.07 53.40 16.28
N GLN A 283 13.64 54.30 15.47
CA GLN A 283 14.84 54.21 14.65
C GLN A 283 15.44 52.85 14.28
N ALA A 284 15.55 52.66 12.96
CA ALA A 284 16.37 51.71 12.23
C ALA A 284 17.66 51.27 12.95
N ARG A 285 17.65 50.04 13.45
CA ARG A 285 18.86 49.21 13.56
C ARG A 285 18.75 48.08 12.55
N GLN A 286 19.67 48.08 11.58
CA GLN A 286 20.02 46.92 10.78
C GLN A 286 20.49 45.83 11.76
N HIS A 287 19.60 44.89 12.08
CA HIS A 287 19.92 43.75 12.92
C HIS A 287 20.45 42.62 12.03
N ASP A 288 21.66 42.17 12.36
CA ASP A 288 22.29 40.97 11.81
C ASP A 288 21.33 39.78 11.85
N GLY A 289 21.23 39.08 10.72
CA GLY A 289 20.17 38.14 10.41
C GLY A 289 20.14 36.88 11.28
N ASN A 290 18.91 36.43 11.58
CA ASN A 290 18.49 35.06 11.88
C ASN A 290 19.55 34.13 12.48
N LEU A 291 20.03 34.44 13.68
CA LEU A 291 20.78 33.50 14.52
C LEU A 291 19.82 32.84 15.53
N HIS A 292 19.95 31.54 15.73
CA HIS A 292 19.33 30.79 16.82
C HIS A 292 19.90 31.27 18.17
N PRO A 293 19.21 31.07 19.32
CA PRO A 293 19.71 31.50 20.63
C PRO A 293 21.11 30.99 21.03
N ASP A 294 21.61 29.95 20.36
CA ASP A 294 22.98 29.41 20.52
C ASP A 294 24.02 30.04 19.56
N GLY A 295 23.63 31.03 18.76
CA GLY A 295 24.51 31.70 17.80
C GLY A 295 24.68 30.96 16.47
N THR A 296 23.94 29.89 16.20
CA THR A 296 23.97 29.22 14.89
C THR A 296 23.08 29.94 13.87
N ARG A 297 23.55 30.07 12.63
CA ARG A 297 22.77 30.69 11.54
C ARG A 297 21.59 29.79 11.21
N ILE A 298 20.37 30.33 11.32
CA ILE A 298 19.17 29.64 10.85
C ILE A 298 19.28 29.59 9.32
N PRO A 299 19.39 28.39 8.72
CA PRO A 299 19.44 28.26 7.27
C PRO A 299 18.20 28.93 6.66
N ASN A 300 18.37 29.63 5.54
CA ASN A 300 17.24 30.23 4.84
C ASN A 300 16.22 29.14 4.50
N THR A 301 14.93 29.51 4.42
CA THR A 301 13.83 28.58 4.11
C THR A 301 13.97 27.88 2.73
N LEU A 302 14.87 28.38 1.89
CA LEU A 302 15.23 27.84 0.59
C LEU A 302 16.47 26.92 0.60
N ASP A 303 17.18 26.82 1.74
CA ASP A 303 18.36 25.98 1.83
C ASP A 303 17.95 24.52 1.65
N LYS A 304 18.71 23.79 0.82
CA LYS A 304 18.50 22.37 0.58
C LYS A 304 19.61 21.58 1.26
N VAL A 305 19.24 20.44 1.85
CA VAL A 305 20.19 19.44 2.32
C VAL A 305 20.28 18.28 1.35
N SER A 306 21.44 17.67 1.34
CA SER A 306 21.67 16.43 0.61
C SER A 306 21.13 15.25 1.41
N ALA A 307 20.28 14.43 0.78
CA ALA A 307 19.86 13.14 1.32
C ALA A 307 20.08 12.04 0.28
N TYR A 308 20.24 10.80 0.72
CA TYR A 308 20.21 9.64 -0.16
C TYR A 308 18.77 9.16 -0.30
N SER A 309 18.32 8.95 -1.54
CA SER A 309 16.98 8.49 -1.88
C SER A 309 17.05 7.43 -2.98
N TYR A 310 16.20 6.43 -2.85
CA TYR A 310 15.99 5.40 -3.86
C TYR A 310 15.12 5.89 -5.03
N GLY A 311 14.55 7.10 -4.93
CA GLY A 311 13.71 7.72 -5.95
C GLY A 311 14.43 8.75 -6.83
N GLU A 312 15.76 8.82 -6.83
CA GLU A 312 16.52 9.78 -7.64
C GLU A 312 16.20 9.67 -9.14
N TYR A 313 15.99 8.44 -9.63
CA TYR A 313 15.59 8.18 -11.02
C TYR A 313 14.25 8.85 -11.42
N LEU A 314 13.44 9.28 -10.44
CA LEU A 314 12.22 10.04 -10.69
C LEU A 314 12.49 11.53 -10.91
N VAL A 315 13.60 12.06 -10.41
CA VAL A 315 13.95 13.48 -10.38
C VAL A 315 14.86 13.87 -11.54
N ASP A 316 15.62 12.92 -12.10
CA ASP A 316 16.45 13.18 -13.28
C ASP A 316 15.56 13.36 -14.53
N HIS A 317 15.29 14.63 -14.86
CA HIS A 317 14.45 15.04 -15.99
C HIS A 317 15.08 14.77 -17.37
N ASP A 318 16.37 14.43 -17.43
CA ASP A 318 17.04 14.05 -18.69
C ASP A 318 16.88 12.55 -19.04
N SER A 319 16.12 11.80 -18.22
CA SER A 319 15.88 10.35 -18.34
C SER A 319 15.09 9.89 -19.57
N ASN A 320 14.61 10.80 -20.44
CA ASN A 320 14.24 10.44 -21.81
C ASN A 320 15.38 9.74 -22.57
N LYS A 321 16.64 9.81 -22.08
CA LYS A 321 17.79 9.06 -22.60
C LYS A 321 18.09 7.74 -21.86
N ALA A 322 17.51 7.48 -20.68
CA ALA A 322 17.91 6.37 -19.80
C ALA A 322 16.95 5.18 -19.80
N HIS A 323 15.74 5.33 -20.36
CA HIS A 323 14.74 4.24 -20.39
C HIS A 323 15.16 3.00 -21.22
N ASP A 324 16.28 3.04 -21.94
CA ASP A 324 16.81 1.89 -22.67
C ASP A 324 17.74 0.99 -21.82
N HIS A 325 18.19 1.44 -20.63
CA HIS A 325 19.19 0.72 -19.83
C HIS A 325 18.62 -0.24 -18.78
N ASN A 326 17.30 -0.25 -18.53
CA ASN A 326 16.64 -1.24 -17.67
C ASN A 326 16.03 -2.42 -18.46
N ARG A 327 16.27 -2.48 -19.78
CA ARG A 327 16.12 -3.72 -20.55
C ARG A 327 17.45 -4.46 -20.43
N LEU A 328 17.44 -5.56 -19.70
CA LEU A 328 18.58 -6.45 -19.47
C LEU A 328 19.27 -6.83 -20.79
N ASP A 329 20.25 -6.04 -21.23
CA ASP A 329 21.30 -6.44 -22.17
C ASP A 329 22.62 -6.38 -21.40
N VAL A 330 22.86 -7.47 -20.66
CA VAL A 330 24.12 -7.77 -20.01
C VAL A 330 25.06 -8.26 -21.10
N ASP A 331 25.56 -7.37 -21.98
CA ASP A 331 26.76 -7.57 -22.80
C ASP A 331 26.97 -6.38 -23.77
N ARG A 332 27.80 -5.41 -23.36
CA ARG A 332 28.78 -4.65 -24.20
C ARG A 332 29.21 -3.36 -23.50
N VAL A 333 30.26 -3.45 -22.68
CA VAL A 333 31.05 -2.28 -22.29
C VAL A 333 32.08 -2.03 -23.39
N GLY A 334 31.80 -1.08 -24.28
CA GLY A 334 32.78 -0.48 -25.18
C GLY A 334 33.25 0.88 -24.63
N PRO A 335 34.49 1.33 -24.93
CA PRO A 335 35.06 2.52 -24.33
C PRO A 335 34.37 3.80 -24.83
N ARG A 336 34.05 4.67 -23.86
CA ARG A 336 33.40 5.98 -24.01
C ARG A 336 34.34 6.93 -24.78
N LEU A 337 33.95 7.34 -25.98
CA LEU A 337 34.60 8.43 -26.72
C LEU A 337 34.04 9.78 -26.24
N GLU A 338 34.85 10.51 -25.48
CA GLU A 338 34.70 11.95 -25.30
C GLU A 338 35.03 12.66 -26.62
N ASN A 339 34.07 13.38 -27.18
CA ASN A 339 34.24 14.65 -27.91
C ASN A 339 32.98 14.97 -28.72
N ARG A 340 32.12 15.85 -28.18
CA ARG A 340 31.22 16.63 -29.02
C ARG A 340 30.90 17.98 -28.37
N GLN A 341 31.69 18.99 -28.72
CA GLN A 341 31.29 20.39 -28.62
C GLN A 341 30.25 20.64 -29.72
N ASP A 342 28.96 20.55 -29.41
CA ASP A 342 27.92 21.05 -30.31
C ASP A 342 27.53 22.48 -29.92
N ARG A 343 27.74 23.37 -30.90
CA ARG A 343 27.44 24.80 -30.86
C ARG A 343 25.96 25.01 -31.17
N GLY A 344 25.28 25.79 -30.34
CA GLY A 344 24.21 26.68 -30.80
C GLY A 344 22.85 26.07 -31.13
N SER A 345 22.35 25.12 -30.34
CA SER A 345 20.91 24.83 -30.36
C SER A 345 20.13 25.98 -29.70
N PRO A 346 19.02 26.46 -30.29
CA PRO A 346 18.15 27.44 -29.64
C PRO A 346 17.68 26.90 -28.30
N LEU A 347 17.63 27.77 -27.28
CA LEU A 347 17.08 27.44 -25.97
C LEU A 347 15.70 26.79 -26.18
N PRO A 348 15.44 25.60 -25.60
CA PRO A 348 14.14 24.97 -25.74
C PRO A 348 13.06 25.94 -25.24
N GLU A 349 11.98 26.09 -26.01
CA GLU A 349 10.81 26.83 -25.56
C GLU A 349 10.40 26.33 -24.17
N PRO A 350 9.99 27.22 -23.25
CA PRO A 350 9.54 26.80 -21.92
C PRO A 350 8.42 25.77 -22.11
N ALA A 351 8.65 24.57 -21.59
CA ALA A 351 7.70 23.48 -21.69
C ALA A 351 6.30 23.96 -21.26
N PRO A 352 5.22 23.53 -21.93
CA PRO A 352 3.87 23.92 -21.55
C PRO A 352 3.65 23.63 -20.05
N PRO A 353 2.79 24.40 -19.36
CA PRO A 353 2.57 24.31 -17.91
C PRO A 353 2.18 22.91 -17.40
N MET A 354 1.83 22.00 -18.30
CA MET A 354 1.53 20.58 -18.08
C MET A 354 2.71 19.72 -17.61
N TYR A 355 3.96 20.22 -17.62
CA TYR A 355 5.13 19.49 -17.12
C TYR A 355 5.63 19.97 -15.75
N ALA A 356 5.23 21.17 -15.33
CA ALA A 356 5.66 21.75 -14.05
C ALA A 356 5.01 21.07 -12.84
N ASP A 357 3.90 20.35 -13.04
CA ASP A 357 3.11 19.69 -12.00
C ASP A 357 3.58 18.26 -11.69
N GLU A 358 4.01 17.51 -12.70
CA GLU A 358 4.53 16.15 -12.54
C GLU A 358 5.94 16.18 -11.91
N SER A 359 6.77 17.16 -12.25
CA SER A 359 8.11 17.33 -11.65
C SER A 359 8.05 17.50 -10.13
N PHE A 360 7.17 18.39 -9.65
CA PHE A 360 7.00 18.57 -8.21
C PHE A 360 6.44 17.33 -7.52
N LEU A 361 5.53 16.60 -8.17
CA LEU A 361 5.04 15.31 -7.65
C LEU A 361 6.18 14.30 -7.52
N ARG A 362 7.03 14.19 -8.54
CA ARG A 362 8.21 13.30 -8.56
C ARG A 362 9.18 13.64 -7.44
N ASP A 363 9.42 14.93 -7.18
CA ASP A 363 10.22 15.38 -6.04
C ASP A 363 9.62 14.90 -4.71
N LEU A 364 8.30 15.07 -4.50
CA LEU A 364 7.63 14.60 -3.28
C LEU A 364 7.75 13.08 -3.11
N VAL A 365 7.58 12.32 -4.19
CA VAL A 365 7.71 10.85 -4.18
C VAL A 365 9.14 10.43 -3.88
N ALA A 366 10.13 11.09 -4.50
CA ALA A 366 11.55 10.84 -4.24
C ALA A 366 11.91 11.14 -2.78
N MET A 367 11.31 12.15 -2.15
CA MET A 367 11.51 12.43 -0.73
C MET A 367 10.88 11.36 0.18
N CYS A 368 9.78 10.73 -0.23
CA CYS A 368 9.22 9.58 0.49
C CYS A 368 10.17 8.37 0.45
N LEU A 369 10.98 8.27 -0.61
CA LEU A 369 11.98 7.22 -0.84
C LEU A 369 13.37 7.52 -0.25
N CYS A 370 13.49 8.52 0.63
CA CYS A 370 14.74 8.78 1.34
C CYS A 370 15.17 7.57 2.19
N GLU A 371 16.46 7.24 2.17
CA GLU A 371 17.04 6.11 2.90
C GLU A 371 16.82 6.25 4.40
N LYS A 372 17.23 7.39 4.98
CA LYS A 372 16.99 7.66 6.40
C LYS A 372 15.54 8.13 6.61
N PRO A 373 14.78 7.50 7.53
CA PRO A 373 13.40 7.89 7.83
C PRO A 373 13.24 9.37 8.19
N TYR A 374 14.24 9.95 8.84
CA TYR A 374 14.29 11.37 9.22
C TYR A 374 14.21 12.34 8.02
N TYR A 375 14.75 11.96 6.85
CA TYR A 375 14.70 12.79 5.64
C TYR A 375 13.36 12.69 4.89
N ARG A 376 12.49 11.75 5.28
CA ARG A 376 11.17 11.59 4.65
C ARG A 376 10.21 12.64 5.24
N PRO A 377 9.28 13.20 4.45
CA PRO A 377 8.39 14.24 4.91
C PRO A 377 7.45 13.75 6.03
N SER A 378 7.05 14.64 6.95
CA SER A 378 5.96 14.33 7.88
C SER A 378 4.64 14.20 7.10
N LEU A 379 3.72 13.36 7.59
CA LEU A 379 2.42 13.16 6.95
C LEU A 379 1.63 14.49 6.89
N THR A 380 1.66 15.29 7.95
CA THR A 380 1.00 16.60 8.02
C THR A 380 1.51 17.56 6.95
N TRP A 381 2.82 17.65 6.78
CA TRP A 381 3.38 18.52 5.75
C TRP A 381 3.04 18.01 4.36
N LEU A 382 3.22 16.71 4.13
CA LEU A 382 2.99 16.12 2.82
C LEU A 382 1.54 16.28 2.38
N GLN A 383 0.58 16.03 3.29
CA GLN A 383 -0.83 16.27 3.05
C GLN A 383 -1.10 17.74 2.71
N LYS A 384 -0.56 18.68 3.49
CA LYS A 384 -0.75 20.12 3.26
C LYS A 384 -0.20 20.56 1.91
N GLU A 385 0.97 20.07 1.49
CA GLU A 385 1.56 20.42 0.19
C GLU A 385 0.75 19.82 -0.96
N ILE A 386 0.28 18.57 -0.82
CA ILE A 386 -0.63 17.95 -1.79
C ILE A 386 -1.92 18.78 -1.92
N GLU A 387 -2.56 19.13 -0.80
CA GLU A 387 -3.79 19.91 -0.79
C GLU A 387 -3.60 21.32 -1.35
N THR A 388 -2.54 22.01 -0.92
CA THR A 388 -2.20 23.36 -1.42
C THR A 388 -1.95 23.33 -2.93
N PHE A 389 -1.22 22.31 -3.41
CA PHE A 389 -0.98 22.15 -4.84
C PHE A 389 -2.29 21.88 -5.59
N MET A 390 -3.09 20.93 -5.10
CA MET A 390 -4.37 20.56 -5.70
C MET A 390 -5.35 21.74 -5.74
N GLU A 391 -5.46 22.52 -4.66
CA GLU A 391 -6.32 23.70 -4.61
C GLU A 391 -5.83 24.78 -5.57
N LYS A 392 -4.52 25.06 -5.60
CA LYS A 392 -3.93 26.10 -6.45
C LYS A 392 -4.11 25.82 -7.94
N PHE A 393 -3.88 24.58 -8.36
CA PHE A 393 -3.87 24.21 -9.77
C PHE A 393 -5.19 23.63 -10.27
N TYR A 394 -5.95 22.96 -9.40
CA TYR A 394 -7.17 22.23 -9.78
C TYR A 394 -8.42 22.65 -8.99
N GLY A 395 -8.29 23.45 -7.92
CA GLY A 395 -9.42 23.84 -7.06
C GLY A 395 -10.45 24.76 -7.72
N ARG A 396 -10.11 25.37 -8.86
CA ARG A 396 -11.07 26.17 -9.66
C ARG A 396 -11.86 25.34 -10.66
N ILE A 397 -11.48 24.08 -10.87
CA ILE A 397 -12.16 23.19 -11.80
C ILE A 397 -13.34 22.60 -11.04
N ASP A 398 -14.55 23.01 -11.43
CA ASP A 398 -15.76 22.34 -11.00
C ASP A 398 -15.69 20.87 -11.46
N GLU A 399 -15.59 19.94 -10.51
CA GLU A 399 -15.52 18.51 -10.81
C GLU A 399 -16.81 18.00 -11.48
N GLU A 400 -17.91 18.74 -11.34
CA GLU A 400 -19.21 18.43 -11.95
C GLU A 400 -19.36 19.03 -13.35
N ASP A 401 -18.48 19.94 -13.78
CA ASP A 401 -18.54 20.49 -15.13
C ASP A 401 -18.25 19.39 -16.15
N GLU A 402 -19.32 18.89 -16.77
CA GLU A 402 -19.27 17.90 -17.84
C GLU A 402 -18.67 18.47 -19.12
N ASN A 403 -18.63 19.80 -19.31
CA ASN A 403 -18.07 20.42 -20.50
C ASN A 403 -16.56 20.64 -20.39
N ASN A 404 -16.00 20.63 -19.18
CA ASN A 404 -14.57 20.75 -18.95
C ASN A 404 -13.82 19.55 -19.58
N GLN A 405 -12.91 19.83 -20.52
CA GLN A 405 -12.20 18.79 -21.27
C GLN A 405 -11.32 17.91 -20.37
N GLU A 406 -10.66 18.48 -19.37
CA GLU A 406 -9.80 17.73 -18.45
C GLU A 406 -10.62 16.74 -17.60
N ASN A 407 -11.81 17.14 -17.15
CA ASN A 407 -12.72 16.23 -16.46
C ASN A 407 -13.21 15.10 -17.38
N LYS A 408 -13.46 15.37 -18.67
CA LYS A 408 -13.80 14.31 -19.65
C LYS A 408 -12.63 13.35 -19.83
N ASP A 409 -11.42 13.87 -20.02
CA ASP A 409 -10.21 13.07 -20.22
C ASP A 409 -9.93 12.18 -18.99
N LEU A 410 -10.13 12.70 -17.78
CA LEU A 410 -10.03 11.91 -16.54
C LEU A 410 -11.10 10.82 -16.45
N ARG A 411 -12.37 11.13 -16.77
CA ARG A 411 -13.44 10.13 -16.76
C ARG A 411 -13.21 9.04 -17.79
N ASP A 412 -12.75 9.41 -18.98
CA ASP A 412 -12.40 8.48 -20.04
C ASP A 412 -11.22 7.61 -19.62
N PHE A 413 -10.18 8.20 -19.03
CA PHE A 413 -9.07 7.44 -18.44
C PHE A 413 -9.57 6.44 -17.39
N VAL A 414 -10.43 6.88 -16.47
CA VAL A 414 -10.95 6.01 -15.40
C VAL A 414 -11.76 4.84 -15.98
N ARG A 415 -12.62 5.13 -16.96
CA ARG A 415 -13.39 4.11 -17.67
C ARG A 415 -12.49 3.12 -18.41
N GLU A 416 -11.42 3.60 -19.04
CA GLU A 416 -10.52 2.75 -19.80
C GLU A 416 -9.60 1.90 -18.91
N ILE A 417 -9.10 2.45 -17.81
CA ILE A 417 -8.08 1.78 -16.98
C ILE A 417 -8.69 1.01 -15.81
N PHE A 418 -9.66 1.58 -15.10
CA PHE A 418 -10.19 0.97 -13.88
C PHE A 418 -11.47 0.18 -14.12
N ASP A 419 -12.37 0.69 -14.97
CA ASP A 419 -13.64 0.01 -15.21
C ASP A 419 -13.42 -1.21 -16.10
N ARG A 420 -13.74 -2.39 -15.56
CA ARG A 420 -13.72 -3.59 -16.38
C ARG A 420 -14.86 -3.53 -17.38
N PRO A 421 -14.65 -3.93 -18.64
CA PRO A 421 -15.77 -4.23 -19.50
C PRO A 421 -16.65 -5.26 -18.78
N PRO A 422 -17.99 -5.13 -18.83
CA PRO A 422 -18.87 -6.10 -18.23
C PRO A 422 -18.46 -7.50 -18.74
N PRO A 423 -18.43 -8.52 -17.86
CA PRO A 423 -18.08 -9.86 -18.30
C PRO A 423 -18.98 -10.21 -19.50
N PRO A 424 -18.44 -10.84 -20.55
CA PRO A 424 -19.25 -11.22 -21.70
C PRO A 424 -20.46 -12.00 -21.18
N PRO A 425 -21.67 -11.76 -21.73
CA PRO A 425 -22.85 -12.46 -21.28
C PRO A 425 -22.56 -13.97 -21.31
N PRO A 426 -22.94 -14.72 -20.26
CA PRO A 426 -22.66 -16.14 -20.20
C PRO A 426 -23.17 -16.78 -21.50
N PRO A 427 -22.36 -17.64 -22.16
CA PRO A 427 -22.78 -18.22 -23.43
C PRO A 427 -24.16 -18.87 -23.24
N PRO A 428 -25.08 -18.70 -24.20
CA PRO A 428 -26.39 -19.30 -24.09
C PRO A 428 -26.20 -20.81 -23.80
N PRO A 429 -26.96 -21.39 -22.86
CA PRO A 429 -26.79 -22.78 -22.50
C PRO A 429 -26.87 -23.64 -23.78
N PRO A 430 -25.99 -24.64 -23.95
CA PRO A 430 -25.92 -25.44 -25.17
C PRO A 430 -27.32 -25.91 -25.59
N ALA A 431 -27.66 -25.86 -26.87
CA ALA A 431 -28.97 -26.27 -27.36
C ALA A 431 -29.36 -27.70 -26.92
N ALA A 432 -28.36 -28.58 -26.74
CA ALA A 432 -28.51 -29.91 -26.16
C ALA A 432 -28.98 -29.90 -24.68
N ALA A 433 -28.48 -28.97 -23.85
CA ALA A 433 -28.93 -28.78 -22.48
C ALA A 433 -30.38 -28.24 -22.43
N ARG A 434 -30.78 -27.43 -23.42
CA ARG A 434 -32.15 -26.92 -23.57
C ARG A 434 -33.13 -28.03 -23.99
N LYS A 435 -32.72 -28.96 -24.89
CA LYS A 435 -33.49 -30.17 -25.23
C LYS A 435 -33.58 -31.18 -24.07
N LYS A 436 -32.49 -31.43 -23.33
CA LYS A 436 -32.51 -32.31 -22.13
C LYS A 436 -33.43 -31.77 -21.04
N ARG A 437 -33.46 -30.45 -20.80
CA ARG A 437 -34.40 -29.84 -19.83
C ARG A 437 -35.87 -29.91 -20.29
N ARG A 438 -36.15 -29.84 -21.59
CA ARG A 438 -37.52 -30.01 -22.13
C ARG A 438 -37.98 -31.47 -22.08
N ASN A 439 -37.10 -32.43 -22.32
CA ASN A 439 -37.43 -33.87 -22.28
C ASN A 439 -37.38 -34.48 -20.86
N MET A 440 -36.78 -33.82 -19.86
CA MET A 440 -36.82 -34.27 -18.46
C MET A 440 -38.08 -33.85 -17.70
N LYS A 441 -39.03 -33.13 -18.33
CA LYS A 441 -40.33 -32.79 -17.70
C LYS A 441 -41.23 -34.00 -17.39
N GLY A 442 -40.81 -35.24 -17.67
CA GLY A 442 -41.61 -36.44 -17.40
C GLY A 442 -40.89 -37.62 -16.73
N LYS A 443 -39.59 -37.54 -16.41
CA LYS A 443 -38.85 -38.64 -15.76
C LYS A 443 -37.86 -38.09 -14.74
N TYR A 444 -38.37 -37.70 -13.56
CA TYR A 444 -37.49 -37.57 -12.41
C TYR A 444 -37.03 -38.97 -12.00
N PRO A 445 -35.74 -39.16 -11.68
CA PRO A 445 -35.29 -40.42 -11.10
C PRO A 445 -36.09 -40.65 -9.81
N THR A 446 -36.59 -41.87 -9.64
CA THR A 446 -37.29 -42.26 -8.41
C THR A 446 -36.33 -42.13 -7.23
N ASP A 447 -36.85 -41.91 -6.02
CA ASP A 447 -36.01 -41.82 -4.81
C ASP A 447 -35.10 -43.05 -4.63
N ALA A 448 -35.53 -44.22 -5.13
CA ALA A 448 -34.73 -45.44 -5.18
C ALA A 448 -33.51 -45.34 -6.11
N GLN A 449 -33.63 -44.67 -7.25
CA GLN A 449 -32.51 -44.43 -8.17
C GLN A 449 -31.51 -43.42 -7.60
N LEU A 450 -32.00 -42.37 -6.93
CA LEU A 450 -31.16 -41.41 -6.22
C LEU A 450 -30.43 -42.05 -5.03
N ALA A 451 -31.08 -42.98 -4.32
CA ALA A 451 -30.46 -43.73 -3.23
C ALA A 451 -29.33 -44.65 -3.71
N LYS A 452 -29.51 -45.36 -4.84
CA LYS A 452 -28.46 -46.19 -5.45
C LYS A 452 -27.25 -45.36 -5.89
N ASP A 453 -27.47 -44.21 -6.53
CA ASP A 453 -26.38 -43.34 -6.98
C ASP A 453 -25.60 -42.72 -5.80
N ARG A 454 -26.30 -42.38 -4.70
CA ARG A 454 -25.67 -41.93 -3.45
C ARG A 454 -24.84 -43.04 -2.79
N LYS A 455 -25.32 -44.28 -2.79
CA LYS A 455 -24.59 -45.43 -2.22
C LYS A 455 -23.30 -45.69 -3.01
N GLY A 456 -23.36 -45.66 -4.35
CA GLY A 456 -22.18 -45.81 -5.20
C GLY A 456 -21.14 -44.70 -5.01
N LYS A 457 -21.57 -43.43 -4.90
CA LYS A 457 -20.65 -42.31 -4.63
C LYS A 457 -20.01 -42.39 -3.25
N ARG A 458 -20.76 -42.85 -2.23
CA ARG A 458 -20.23 -43.02 -0.87
C ARG A 458 -19.19 -44.14 -0.80
N GLN A 459 -19.46 -45.26 -1.47
CA GLN A 459 -18.51 -46.37 -1.56
C GLN A 459 -17.24 -45.98 -2.29
N LYS A 460 -17.35 -45.31 -3.45
CA LYS A 460 -16.18 -44.83 -4.22
C LYS A 460 -15.37 -43.77 -3.46
N LYS A 461 -16.03 -42.97 -2.61
CA LYS A 461 -15.34 -42.02 -1.71
C LYS A 461 -14.57 -42.75 -0.61
N GLN A 462 -15.19 -43.75 0.02
CA GLN A 462 -14.54 -44.58 1.05
C GLN A 462 -13.34 -45.37 0.49
N GLU A 463 -13.46 -45.92 -0.72
CA GLU A 463 -12.35 -46.61 -1.41
C GLU A 463 -11.18 -45.65 -1.67
N ARG A 464 -11.46 -44.40 -2.08
CA ARG A 464 -10.41 -43.39 -2.32
C ARG A 464 -9.76 -42.91 -1.01
N GLU A 465 -10.53 -42.76 0.06
CA GLU A 465 -10.00 -42.41 1.38
C GLU A 465 -9.12 -43.53 1.95
N ALA A 466 -9.54 -44.80 1.78
CA ALA A 466 -8.73 -45.95 2.17
C ALA A 466 -7.43 -46.07 1.36
N GLN A 467 -7.45 -45.78 0.06
CA GLN A 467 -6.24 -45.74 -0.77
C GLN A 467 -5.26 -44.65 -0.32
N LEU A 468 -5.75 -43.45 -0.02
CA LEU A 468 -4.91 -42.35 0.47
C LEU A 468 -4.29 -42.66 1.83
N GLN A 469 -5.05 -43.32 2.72
CA GLN A 469 -4.54 -43.73 4.02
C GLN A 469 -3.44 -44.80 3.88
N ALA A 470 -3.64 -45.81 3.02
CA ALA A 470 -2.62 -46.82 2.76
C ALA A 470 -1.35 -46.23 2.12
N GLU A 471 -1.47 -45.22 1.26
CA GLU A 471 -0.32 -44.52 0.68
C GLU A 471 0.45 -43.71 1.73
N GLN A 472 -0.27 -43.08 2.68
CA GLN A 472 0.35 -42.35 3.79
C GLN A 472 1.11 -43.29 4.72
N GLU A 473 0.50 -44.42 5.12
CA GLU A 473 1.14 -45.42 5.97
C GLU A 473 2.40 -46.02 5.32
N ALA A 474 2.38 -46.24 3.99
CA ALA A 474 3.56 -46.69 3.26
C ALA A 474 4.70 -45.64 3.23
N ARG A 475 4.38 -44.35 3.13
CA ARG A 475 5.38 -43.27 3.20
C ARG A 475 6.00 -43.14 4.58
N ASP A 476 5.19 -43.32 5.63
CA ASP A 476 5.65 -43.23 7.00
C ASP A 476 6.55 -44.44 7.35
N GLN A 477 6.24 -45.64 6.84
CA GLN A 477 7.12 -46.81 6.96
C GLN A 477 8.45 -46.62 6.24
N GLN A 478 8.44 -46.06 5.02
CA GLN A 478 9.68 -45.78 4.30
C GLN A 478 10.56 -44.78 5.06
N ARG A 479 9.96 -43.73 5.63
CA ARG A 479 10.69 -42.74 6.44
C ARG A 479 11.34 -43.37 7.67
N GLN A 480 10.66 -44.31 8.34
CA GLN A 480 11.23 -45.03 9.48
C GLN A 480 12.44 -45.87 9.08
N LEU A 481 12.39 -46.54 7.92
CA LEU A 481 13.54 -47.29 7.39
C LEU A 481 14.72 -46.37 7.05
N ASP A 482 14.44 -45.23 6.43
CA ASP A 482 15.48 -44.25 6.08
C ASP A 482 16.13 -43.64 7.35
N GLU A 483 15.35 -43.40 8.41
CA GLU A 483 15.83 -42.92 9.72
C GLU A 483 16.66 -43.99 10.47
N GLU A 484 16.35 -45.28 10.33
CA GLU A 484 17.14 -46.39 10.88
C GLU A 484 18.48 -46.55 10.13
N GLU A 485 18.49 -46.45 8.79
CA GLU A 485 19.73 -46.47 8.00
C GLU A 485 20.68 -45.30 8.32
N GLU A 486 20.14 -44.11 8.60
CA GLU A 486 20.93 -42.93 8.96
C GLU A 486 21.57 -43.08 10.37
N GLN A 487 20.88 -43.75 11.30
CA GLN A 487 21.44 -44.04 12.63
C GLN A 487 22.56 -45.08 12.58
N ASP A 488 22.42 -46.13 11.76
CA ASP A 488 23.46 -47.15 11.61
C ASP A 488 24.69 -46.60 10.87
N GLY A 489 24.51 -45.67 9.91
CA GLY A 489 25.61 -45.04 9.18
C GLY A 489 26.46 -44.05 9.99
N ALA A 490 25.95 -43.53 11.10
CA ALA A 490 26.67 -42.56 11.94
C ALA A 490 27.71 -43.22 12.88
N VAL A 491 27.59 -44.53 13.17
CA VAL A 491 28.44 -45.22 14.14
C VAL A 491 29.81 -45.60 13.56
N ASP A 492 29.93 -45.75 12.23
CA ASP A 492 31.19 -46.13 11.58
C ASP A 492 32.13 -44.94 11.27
N GLY A 493 31.70 -43.71 11.53
CA GLY A 493 32.47 -42.47 11.24
C GLY A 493 33.44 -42.02 12.34
N GLU A 494 33.41 -42.60 13.54
CA GLU A 494 34.20 -42.14 14.71
C GLU A 494 35.51 -42.92 14.97
N GLN A 495 35.95 -43.79 14.06
CA GLN A 495 37.20 -44.57 14.22
C GLN A 495 38.33 -44.29 13.20
N ASN A 496 38.36 -43.10 12.59
CA ASN A 496 39.53 -42.68 11.78
C ASN A 496 40.07 -41.30 12.17
#